data_AF-A0A9R1FHF1-F1
#
_entry.id   AF-A0A9R1FHF1-F1
#
_cell.length_a   1.000
_cell.length_b   1.000
_cell.length_c   1.000
_cell.angle_alpha   90.00
_cell.angle_beta   90.00
_cell.angle_gamma   90.00
#
_symmetry.space_group_name_H-M   'P 1'
#
loop_
_entity.id
_entity.type
_entity.pdbx_description
1 polymer ?
#
loop_
_entity_poly.entity_id
_entity_poly.type
_entity_poly.pdbx_seq_one_letter_code
_entity_poly.pdbx_strand_id
1 'polypeptide(L)'
;MSLSSARQRRPTAASPLTDDGYSKEAKERRRRTDGEEVEEGIRWFLPFLALGLLRHMSASSNLIHDCDEVFNYWEPLHFLLYRSGFQTWEYRFLYPIYPLICVAAASVIDSFPYFFHDKYANEQSIFEKIAKGLRPLILGFILCTSHSRTFSMLNGYGAPLQIYQHLEYHEDTGPGSILCVGSEWHRYPSSFFVPSYISEVRWIDDGFRGLLPFPFNETLGGTTAAPSYFNTKNKASDKQYLKDIGACNLLMELDLRRPYPSRGNDLSTWETLASLPFLDRELSPALYRSFFIPYQWEHKNVFGLYKLLRRLPTDQGQLKANSSGGHAAFASVS
;
A
#
# COMPACT_ATOMS: atom_id res chain seq x y z
N MET A 1 -36.77 -102.87 -53.23
CA MET A 1 -36.92 -101.51 -53.80
C MET A 1 -36.86 -100.54 -52.62
N SER A 2 -36.01 -99.52 -52.50
CA SER A 2 -35.10 -98.83 -53.40
C SER A 2 -33.96 -98.18 -52.57
N LEU A 3 -32.83 -97.94 -53.22
CA LEU A 3 -31.59 -97.28 -52.78
C LEU A 3 -31.68 -95.74 -52.73
N SER A 4 -30.59 -95.12 -52.23
CA SER A 4 -30.02 -93.78 -52.54
C SER A 4 -30.20 -92.71 -51.44
N SER A 5 -29.18 -92.23 -50.70
CA SER A 5 -27.95 -91.45 -51.02
C SER A 5 -28.12 -89.91 -51.09
N ALA A 6 -27.38 -89.25 -50.17
CA ALA A 6 -26.67 -87.95 -50.25
C ALA A 6 -27.40 -86.60 -50.41
N ARG A 7 -27.12 -85.66 -49.48
CA ARG A 7 -26.45 -84.39 -49.82
C ARG A 7 -25.76 -83.71 -48.62
N GLN A 8 -24.48 -83.42 -48.81
CA GLN A 8 -23.49 -82.84 -47.90
C GLN A 8 -23.45 -81.30 -48.04
N ARG A 9 -23.23 -80.54 -46.96
CA ARG A 9 -22.85 -79.12 -47.02
C ARG A 9 -21.45 -78.93 -46.39
N ARG A 10 -20.54 -78.33 -47.18
CA ARG A 10 -19.18 -77.89 -46.80
C ARG A 10 -19.22 -76.61 -45.93
N PRO A 11 -18.21 -76.37 -45.08
CA PRO A 11 -17.88 -75.03 -44.58
C PRO A 11 -17.04 -74.25 -45.61
N THR A 12 -17.42 -73.00 -45.89
CA THR A 12 -16.68 -72.07 -46.76
C THR A 12 -15.73 -71.18 -45.95
N ALA A 13 -14.59 -70.90 -46.57
CA ALA A 13 -13.38 -70.28 -46.04
C ALA A 13 -13.52 -68.80 -45.63
N ALA A 14 -12.58 -68.37 -44.78
CA ALA A 14 -12.37 -67.00 -44.30
C ALA A 14 -11.85 -66.05 -45.40
N SER A 15 -12.23 -64.77 -45.28
CA SER A 15 -11.65 -63.63 -46.03
C SER A 15 -11.00 -62.63 -45.06
N PRO A 16 -9.85 -62.02 -45.38
CA PRO A 16 -9.19 -61.04 -44.52
C PRO A 16 -9.72 -59.61 -44.80
N LEU A 17 -10.10 -58.88 -43.75
CA LEU A 17 -10.45 -57.45 -43.81
C LEU A 17 -9.23 -56.59 -43.48
N THR A 18 -9.00 -55.57 -44.31
CA THR A 18 -7.91 -54.59 -44.32
C THR A 18 -7.97 -53.59 -43.18
N ASP A 19 -6.82 -53.34 -42.53
CA ASP A 19 -6.59 -52.57 -41.29
C ASP A 19 -6.12 -51.12 -41.54
N ASP A 20 -6.76 -50.38 -42.46
CA ASP A 20 -6.31 -49.02 -42.83
C ASP A 20 -7.20 -47.89 -42.28
N GLY A 21 -8.46 -48.17 -41.91
CA GLY A 21 -9.41 -47.16 -41.41
C GLY A 21 -9.13 -46.70 -39.98
N TYR A 22 -8.66 -47.61 -39.13
CA TYR A 22 -8.49 -47.37 -37.69
C TYR A 22 -7.36 -46.37 -37.39
N SER A 23 -6.30 -46.38 -38.20
CA SER A 23 -5.11 -45.54 -38.02
C SER A 23 -5.35 -44.06 -38.35
N LYS A 24 -6.17 -43.76 -39.37
CA LYS A 24 -6.50 -42.37 -39.74
C LYS A 24 -7.40 -41.69 -38.70
N GLU A 25 -8.44 -42.39 -38.24
CA GLU A 25 -9.35 -41.85 -37.23
C GLU A 25 -8.64 -41.61 -35.89
N ALA A 26 -7.74 -42.50 -35.48
CA ALA A 26 -6.94 -42.33 -34.26
C ALA A 26 -6.00 -41.11 -34.35
N LYS A 27 -5.37 -40.89 -35.50
CA LYS A 27 -4.45 -39.76 -35.73
C LYS A 27 -5.18 -38.41 -35.77
N GLU A 28 -6.40 -38.41 -36.30
CA GLU A 28 -7.24 -37.20 -36.38
C GLU A 28 -7.89 -36.86 -35.03
N ARG A 29 -8.29 -37.87 -34.24
CA ARG A 29 -8.72 -37.69 -32.85
C ARG A 29 -7.58 -37.09 -32.01
N ARG A 30 -6.37 -37.63 -32.12
CA ARG A 30 -5.18 -37.15 -31.39
C ARG A 30 -4.83 -35.70 -31.74
N ARG A 31 -4.92 -35.33 -33.03
CA ARG A 31 -4.73 -33.93 -33.46
C ARG A 31 -5.78 -32.96 -32.93
N ARG A 32 -7.05 -33.39 -32.78
CA ARG A 32 -8.10 -32.58 -32.16
C ARG A 32 -7.85 -32.40 -30.66
N THR A 33 -7.51 -33.48 -29.96
CA THR A 33 -7.21 -33.44 -28.52
C THR A 33 -5.98 -32.57 -28.21
N ASP A 34 -4.89 -32.74 -28.97
CA ASP A 34 -3.68 -31.90 -28.81
C ASP A 34 -3.97 -30.42 -29.14
N GLY A 35 -4.88 -30.15 -30.08
CA GLY A 35 -5.30 -28.80 -30.44
C GLY A 35 -6.16 -28.11 -29.38
N GLU A 36 -7.14 -28.82 -28.80
CA GLU A 36 -8.00 -28.33 -27.71
C GLU A 36 -7.21 -28.11 -26.41
N GLU A 37 -6.28 -29.01 -26.05
CA GLU A 37 -5.45 -28.88 -24.84
C GLU A 37 -4.51 -27.67 -24.90
N VAL A 38 -3.88 -27.42 -26.06
CA VAL A 38 -3.01 -26.25 -26.27
C VAL A 38 -3.84 -24.96 -26.23
N GLU A 39 -5.04 -24.95 -26.82
CA GLU A 39 -5.93 -23.79 -26.81
C GLU A 39 -6.46 -23.47 -25.39
N GLU A 40 -6.78 -24.48 -24.57
CA GLU A 40 -7.20 -24.30 -23.17
C GLU A 40 -6.10 -23.78 -22.25
N GLY A 41 -4.85 -24.28 -22.40
CA GLY A 41 -3.71 -23.76 -21.65
C GLY A 41 -3.42 -22.29 -21.96
N ILE A 42 -3.56 -21.89 -23.22
CA ILE A 42 -3.41 -20.49 -23.67
C ILE A 42 -4.56 -19.61 -23.12
N ARG A 43 -5.78 -20.16 -23.01
CA ARG A 43 -6.96 -19.44 -22.49
C ARG A 43 -6.84 -19.03 -21.03
N TRP A 44 -6.16 -19.80 -20.17
CA TRP A 44 -5.93 -19.42 -18.77
C TRP A 44 -4.63 -18.63 -18.56
N PHE A 45 -3.60 -18.87 -19.37
CA PHE A 45 -2.35 -18.11 -19.28
C PHE A 45 -2.57 -16.60 -19.48
N LEU A 46 -3.40 -16.21 -20.45
CA LEU A 46 -3.74 -14.81 -20.73
C LEU A 46 -4.36 -14.05 -19.54
N PRO A 47 -5.44 -14.52 -18.88
CA PRO A 47 -6.01 -13.84 -17.72
C PRO A 47 -5.07 -13.84 -16.51
N PHE A 48 -4.25 -14.87 -16.30
CA PHE A 48 -3.24 -14.87 -15.23
C PHE A 48 -2.12 -13.87 -15.50
N LEU A 49 -1.59 -13.83 -16.73
CA LEU A 49 -0.60 -12.84 -17.16
C LEU A 49 -1.19 -11.43 -17.03
N ALA A 50 -2.43 -11.23 -17.46
CA ALA A 50 -3.13 -9.95 -17.34
C ALA A 50 -3.31 -9.54 -15.87
N LEU A 51 -3.75 -10.45 -14.98
CA LEU A 51 -3.87 -10.17 -13.55
C LEU A 51 -2.51 -9.88 -12.90
N GLY A 52 -1.47 -10.64 -13.24
CA GLY A 52 -0.10 -10.41 -12.76
C GLY A 52 0.45 -9.06 -13.20
N LEU A 53 0.26 -8.70 -14.48
CA LEU A 53 0.64 -7.41 -15.03
C LEU A 53 -0.18 -6.27 -14.40
N LEU A 54 -1.51 -6.41 -14.25
CA LEU A 54 -2.35 -5.42 -13.60
C LEU A 54 -1.98 -5.22 -12.12
N ARG A 55 -1.64 -6.29 -11.41
CA ARG A 55 -1.17 -6.22 -10.02
C ARG A 55 0.21 -5.60 -9.93
N HIS A 56 1.11 -5.90 -10.87
CA HIS A 56 2.43 -5.26 -10.94
C HIS A 56 2.30 -3.77 -11.27
N MET A 57 1.50 -3.42 -12.28
CA MET A 57 1.19 -2.04 -12.65
C MET A 57 0.56 -1.30 -11.47
N SER A 58 -0.47 -1.87 -10.83
CA SER A 58 -1.05 -1.30 -9.61
C SER A 58 0.00 -1.14 -8.51
N ALA A 59 0.85 -2.14 -8.26
CA ALA A 59 1.90 -2.06 -7.25
C ALA A 59 2.97 -1.00 -7.55
N SER A 60 3.29 -0.77 -8.83
CA SER A 60 4.28 0.21 -9.29
C SER A 60 3.71 1.62 -9.39
N SER A 61 2.42 1.73 -9.70
CA SER A 61 1.71 2.97 -10.02
C SER A 61 0.85 3.48 -8.86
N ASN A 62 0.52 2.64 -7.86
CA ASN A 62 -0.21 3.12 -6.69
C ASN A 62 0.61 4.20 -6.02
N LEU A 63 -0.06 5.32 -5.77
CA LEU A 63 0.42 6.34 -4.85
C LEU A 63 0.70 5.69 -3.49
N ILE A 64 1.67 6.24 -2.76
CA ILE A 64 1.68 6.06 -1.31
C ILE A 64 0.32 6.60 -0.87
N HIS A 65 -0.52 5.75 -0.28
CA HIS A 65 -1.82 6.19 0.21
C HIS A 65 -1.59 7.25 1.27
N ASP A 66 -2.27 8.38 1.09
CA ASP A 66 -2.44 9.34 2.17
C ASP A 66 -3.09 8.59 3.34
N CYS A 67 -2.63 8.84 4.56
CA CYS A 67 -3.11 8.16 5.76
C CYS A 67 -4.07 9.07 6.54
N ASP A 68 -4.78 9.94 5.82
CA ASP A 68 -5.69 10.94 6.39
C ASP A 68 -7.05 10.35 6.78
N GLU A 69 -7.26 9.05 6.57
CA GLU A 69 -8.43 8.33 7.09
C GLU A 69 -8.51 8.37 8.62
N VAL A 70 -7.37 8.58 9.29
CA VAL A 70 -7.28 8.79 10.74
C VAL A 70 -8.27 9.85 11.22
N PHE A 71 -8.43 10.94 10.47
CA PHE A 71 -9.34 12.04 10.79
C PHE A 71 -10.83 11.66 10.70
N ASN A 72 -11.16 10.59 9.98
CA ASN A 72 -12.53 10.09 9.82
C ASN A 72 -12.92 9.03 10.85
N TYR A 73 -11.96 8.25 11.38
CA TYR A 73 -12.22 7.10 12.26
C TYR A 73 -11.67 7.26 13.68
N TRP A 74 -10.37 7.50 13.79
CA TRP A 74 -9.66 7.49 15.06
C TRP A 74 -9.84 8.80 15.81
N GLU A 75 -9.82 9.94 15.11
CA GLU A 75 -9.98 11.25 15.74
C GLU A 75 -11.37 11.50 16.34
N PRO A 76 -12.49 11.11 15.68
CA PRO A 76 -13.79 11.20 16.33
C PRO A 76 -13.91 10.27 17.55
N LEU A 77 -13.26 9.10 17.53
CA LEU A 77 -13.20 8.22 18.70
C LEU A 77 -12.39 8.86 19.83
N HIS A 78 -11.24 9.45 19.50
CA HIS A 78 -10.42 10.21 20.45
C HIS A 78 -11.22 11.36 21.08
N PHE A 79 -12.01 12.07 20.28
CA PHE A 79 -12.89 13.13 20.77
C PHE A 79 -13.99 12.63 21.70
N LEU A 80 -14.58 11.45 21.42
CA LEU A 80 -15.58 10.85 22.31
C LEU A 80 -14.98 10.46 23.67
N LEU A 81 -13.72 10.02 23.69
CA LEU A 81 -13.04 9.56 24.90
C LEU A 81 -12.38 10.70 25.70
N TYR A 82 -11.71 11.63 25.03
CA TYR A 82 -10.84 12.65 25.65
C TYR A 82 -11.31 14.08 25.42
N ARG A 83 -12.42 14.30 24.69
CA ARG A 83 -12.94 15.63 24.32
C ARG A 83 -11.97 16.51 23.52
N SER A 84 -10.97 15.89 22.90
CA SER A 84 -10.01 16.50 21.98
C SER A 84 -9.82 15.62 20.74
N GLY A 85 -9.36 16.19 19.63
CA GLY A 85 -9.15 15.47 18.37
C GLY A 85 -9.56 16.32 17.17
N PHE A 86 -9.39 15.77 15.98
CA PHE A 86 -9.59 16.48 14.72
C PHE A 86 -10.81 16.01 13.90
N GLN A 87 -11.39 16.92 13.13
CA GLN A 87 -12.44 16.70 12.15
C GLN A 87 -12.00 17.15 10.75
N THR A 88 -12.51 16.48 9.73
CA THR A 88 -12.25 16.78 8.31
C THR A 88 -13.56 17.02 7.53
N TRP A 89 -13.44 17.52 6.29
CA TRP A 89 -14.57 17.80 5.40
C TRP A 89 -15.03 16.57 4.60
N GLU A 90 -14.27 15.48 4.61
CA GLU A 90 -14.53 14.31 3.77
C GLU A 90 -15.65 13.39 4.29
N TYR A 91 -16.32 12.72 3.35
CA TYR A 91 -17.53 11.92 3.64
C TYR A 91 -17.22 10.68 4.49
N ARG A 92 -17.71 10.73 5.72
CA ARG A 92 -17.55 9.76 6.81
C ARG A 92 -18.17 8.36 6.61
N PHE A 93 -18.78 8.05 5.45
CA PHE A 93 -19.72 6.91 5.33
C PHE A 93 -19.43 5.85 4.26
N LEU A 94 -18.58 6.08 3.26
CA LEU A 94 -18.42 5.09 2.17
C LEU A 94 -17.38 4.01 2.43
N TYR A 95 -16.44 4.18 3.35
CA TYR A 95 -15.30 3.27 3.49
C TYR A 95 -15.64 1.84 3.96
N PRO A 96 -16.68 1.59 4.78
CA PRO A 96 -17.10 0.22 5.12
C PRO A 96 -17.50 -0.64 3.90
N ILE A 97 -17.74 -0.04 2.73
CA ILE A 97 -18.08 -0.76 1.50
C ILE A 97 -16.86 -1.45 0.86
N TYR A 98 -15.65 -0.92 1.05
CA TYR A 98 -14.46 -1.44 0.35
C TYR A 98 -14.15 -2.90 0.71
N PRO A 99 -14.20 -3.34 1.98
CA PRO A 99 -14.07 -4.75 2.32
C PRO A 99 -15.19 -5.61 1.71
N LEU A 100 -16.42 -5.10 1.64
CA LEU A 100 -17.55 -5.82 1.04
C LEU A 100 -17.36 -6.05 -0.45
N ILE A 101 -16.77 -5.08 -1.17
CA ILE A 101 -16.41 -5.22 -2.58
C ILE A 101 -15.37 -6.34 -2.76
N CYS A 102 -14.35 -6.40 -1.88
CA CYS A 102 -13.35 -7.46 -1.92
C CYS A 102 -13.95 -8.86 -1.66
N VAL A 103 -14.86 -8.97 -0.70
CA VAL A 103 -15.58 -10.22 -0.40
C VAL A 103 -16.46 -10.65 -1.58
N ALA A 104 -17.19 -9.71 -2.19
CA ALA A 104 -18.00 -9.98 -3.38
C ALA A 104 -17.16 -10.42 -4.57
N ALA A 105 -15.98 -9.82 -4.78
CA ALA A 105 -15.06 -10.25 -5.83
C ALA A 105 -14.53 -11.68 -5.57
N ALA A 106 -14.20 -12.01 -4.32
CA ALA A 106 -13.75 -13.34 -3.94
C ALA A 106 -14.84 -14.40 -4.14
N SER A 107 -16.09 -14.11 -3.78
CA SER A 107 -17.21 -15.04 -3.95
C SER A 107 -17.54 -15.31 -5.43
N VAL A 108 -17.41 -14.30 -6.30
CA VAL A 108 -17.56 -14.46 -7.75
C VAL A 108 -16.47 -15.38 -8.32
N ILE A 109 -15.21 -15.19 -7.91
CA ILE A 109 -14.10 -16.04 -8.35
C ILE A 109 -14.30 -17.49 -7.87
N ASP A 110 -14.76 -17.70 -6.64
CA ASP A 110 -15.04 -19.04 -6.10
C ASP A 110 -16.22 -19.73 -6.80
N SER A 111 -17.22 -18.96 -7.23
CA SER A 111 -18.40 -19.46 -7.94
C SER A 111 -18.13 -19.71 -9.43
N PHE A 112 -17.12 -19.06 -10.02
CA PHE A 112 -16.83 -19.13 -11.46
C PHE A 112 -16.62 -20.55 -12.02
N PRO A 113 -15.89 -21.47 -11.33
CA PRO A 113 -15.70 -22.83 -11.81
C PRO A 113 -17.01 -23.64 -11.91
N TYR A 114 -18.02 -23.34 -11.08
CA TYR A 114 -19.30 -24.06 -11.08
C TYR A 114 -20.08 -23.85 -12.38
N PHE A 115 -19.93 -22.71 -13.06
CA PHE A 115 -20.58 -22.45 -14.36
C PHE A 115 -20.03 -23.33 -15.50
N PHE A 116 -18.81 -23.85 -15.37
CA PHE A 116 -18.18 -24.69 -16.37
C PHE A 116 -18.17 -26.18 -15.98
N HIS A 117 -18.60 -26.52 -14.77
CA HIS A 117 -18.52 -27.87 -14.21
C HIS A 117 -19.31 -28.91 -15.01
N ASP A 118 -20.46 -28.54 -15.59
CA ASP A 118 -21.28 -29.46 -16.41
C ASP A 118 -20.65 -29.83 -17.75
N LYS A 119 -19.61 -29.12 -18.19
CA LYS A 119 -18.91 -29.38 -19.47
C LYS A 119 -17.63 -30.22 -19.32
N TYR A 120 -17.14 -30.42 -18.10
CA TYR A 120 -15.87 -31.11 -17.78
C TYR A 120 -16.05 -32.33 -16.88
N ALA A 121 -17.26 -32.86 -16.77
CA ALA A 121 -17.60 -33.93 -15.81
C ALA A 121 -17.07 -35.33 -16.17
N ASN A 122 -16.28 -35.50 -17.24
CA ASN A 122 -15.76 -36.82 -17.56
C ASN A 122 -14.45 -36.76 -18.36
N GLU A 123 -13.32 -36.70 -17.63
CA GLU A 123 -12.14 -37.55 -17.75
C GLU A 123 -11.03 -36.97 -16.86
N GLN A 124 -10.21 -37.83 -16.24
CA GLN A 124 -9.03 -37.42 -15.46
C GLN A 124 -7.94 -36.84 -16.37
N SER A 125 -8.22 -35.72 -17.02
CA SER A 125 -7.30 -35.06 -17.93
C SER A 125 -6.04 -34.65 -17.17
N ILE A 126 -4.90 -34.76 -17.86
CA ILE A 126 -3.59 -34.27 -17.40
C ILE A 126 -3.71 -32.80 -16.96
N PHE A 127 -4.59 -32.05 -17.62
CA PHE A 127 -4.91 -30.66 -17.30
C PHE A 127 -5.43 -30.45 -15.87
N GLU A 128 -6.27 -31.34 -15.34
CA GLU A 128 -6.80 -31.22 -13.98
C GLU A 128 -5.72 -31.45 -12.92
N LYS A 129 -4.79 -32.39 -13.17
CA LYS A 129 -3.63 -32.64 -12.30
C LYS A 129 -2.65 -31.46 -12.33
N ILE A 130 -2.42 -30.88 -13.51
CA ILE A 130 -1.61 -29.67 -13.67
C ILE A 130 -2.26 -28.49 -12.94
N ALA A 131 -3.56 -28.26 -13.10
CA ALA A 131 -4.28 -27.18 -12.43
C ALA A 131 -4.25 -27.33 -10.90
N LYS A 132 -4.45 -28.56 -10.39
CA LYS A 132 -4.35 -28.87 -8.95
C LYS A 132 -2.94 -28.64 -8.39
N GLY A 133 -1.89 -28.88 -9.17
CA GLY A 133 -0.50 -28.61 -8.78
C GLY A 133 -0.08 -27.14 -8.94
N LEU A 134 -0.58 -26.46 -9.98
CA LEU A 134 -0.22 -25.08 -10.31
C LEU A 134 -0.94 -24.07 -9.39
N ARG A 135 -2.19 -24.35 -8.99
CA ARG A 135 -2.97 -23.50 -8.09
C ARG A 135 -2.23 -23.15 -6.78
N PRO A 136 -1.71 -24.10 -5.98
CA PRO A 136 -0.99 -23.77 -4.76
C PRO A 136 0.33 -23.02 -5.03
N LEU A 137 1.01 -23.28 -6.16
CA LEU A 137 2.22 -22.53 -6.55
C LEU A 137 1.91 -21.06 -6.84
N ILE A 138 0.84 -20.79 -7.60
CA ILE A 138 0.39 -19.44 -7.90
C ILE A 138 -0.04 -18.71 -6.63
N LEU A 139 -0.84 -19.36 -5.78
CA LEU A 139 -1.26 -18.77 -4.51
C LEU A 139 -0.06 -18.50 -3.59
N GLY A 140 0.89 -19.43 -3.53
CA GLY A 140 2.16 -19.24 -2.82
C GLY A 140 2.93 -18.03 -3.34
N PHE A 141 3.07 -17.88 -4.66
CA PHE A 141 3.72 -16.72 -5.26
C PHE A 141 3.00 -15.39 -4.94
N ILE A 142 1.67 -15.36 -5.00
CA ILE A 142 0.87 -14.18 -4.63
C ILE A 142 1.08 -13.84 -3.15
N LEU A 143 1.08 -14.85 -2.27
CA LEU A 143 1.35 -14.64 -0.84
C LEU A 143 2.76 -14.10 -0.62
N CYS A 144 3.78 -14.67 -1.26
CA CYS A 144 5.17 -14.20 -1.15
C CYS A 144 5.33 -12.75 -1.63
N THR A 145 4.75 -12.41 -2.79
CA THR A 145 4.80 -11.04 -3.33
C THR A 145 4.03 -10.06 -2.46
N SER A 146 2.88 -10.48 -1.90
CA SER A 146 2.12 -9.69 -0.93
C SER A 146 2.92 -9.42 0.35
N HIS A 147 3.54 -10.45 0.95
CA HIS A 147 4.38 -10.29 2.13
C HIS A 147 5.61 -9.42 1.85
N SER A 148 6.27 -9.62 0.72
CA SER A 148 7.40 -8.78 0.27
C SER A 148 7.00 -7.31 0.15
N ARG A 149 5.82 -7.02 -0.43
CA ARG A 149 5.28 -5.66 -0.51
C ARG A 149 5.00 -5.08 0.88
N THR A 150 4.31 -5.83 1.75
CA THR A 150 4.01 -5.38 3.11
C THR A 150 5.30 -5.05 3.86
N PHE A 151 6.31 -5.91 3.78
CA PHE A 151 7.59 -5.68 4.42
C PHE A 151 8.31 -4.44 3.86
N SER A 152 8.27 -4.21 2.54
CA SER A 152 8.79 -2.99 1.91
C SER A 152 8.13 -1.73 2.45
N MET A 153 6.79 -1.75 2.57
CA MET A 153 6.02 -0.61 3.05
C MET A 153 6.30 -0.32 4.53
N LEU A 154 6.37 -1.35 5.37
CA LEU A 154 6.65 -1.19 6.81
C LEU A 154 8.04 -0.60 7.06
N ASN A 155 9.06 -1.07 6.35
CA ASN A 155 10.43 -0.58 6.52
C ASN A 155 10.66 0.77 5.81
N GLY A 156 10.01 1.00 4.67
CA GLY A 156 10.17 2.23 3.91
C GLY A 156 9.38 3.42 4.46
N TYR A 157 8.20 3.18 5.03
CA TYR A 157 7.25 4.24 5.41
C TYR A 157 6.75 4.14 6.86
N GLY A 158 7.38 3.32 7.71
CA GLY A 158 7.01 3.19 9.13
C GLY A 158 7.40 4.38 10.01
N ALA A 159 8.27 5.27 9.53
CA ALA A 159 8.82 6.39 10.32
C ALA A 159 7.77 7.34 10.94
N PRO A 160 6.70 7.77 10.24
CA PRO A 160 5.70 8.67 10.82
C PRO A 160 4.99 8.07 12.03
N LEU A 161 4.81 6.75 12.11
CA LEU A 161 4.21 6.14 13.31
C LEU A 161 5.23 6.02 14.45
N GLN A 162 6.45 5.55 14.13
CA GLN A 162 7.50 5.31 15.12
C GLN A 162 8.02 6.59 15.77
N ILE A 163 8.10 7.70 15.02
CA ILE A 163 8.65 8.93 15.56
C ILE A 163 7.71 9.61 16.58
N TYR A 164 6.40 9.47 16.43
CA TYR A 164 5.45 10.02 17.41
C TYR A 164 5.53 9.31 18.76
N GLN A 165 5.92 8.02 18.77
CA GLN A 165 6.21 7.31 20.02
C GLN A 165 7.38 7.94 20.80
N HIS A 166 8.29 8.64 20.12
CA HIS A 166 9.40 9.32 20.79
C HIS A 166 8.95 10.56 21.57
N LEU A 167 7.75 11.11 21.31
CA LEU A 167 7.21 12.24 22.07
C LEU A 167 7.07 11.89 23.56
N GLU A 168 6.75 10.64 23.90
CA GLU A 168 6.58 10.20 25.29
C GLU A 168 7.86 10.39 26.15
N TYR A 169 9.05 10.38 25.53
CA TYR A 169 10.32 10.51 26.23
C TYR A 169 10.82 11.96 26.40
N HIS A 170 10.08 12.94 25.86
CA HIS A 170 10.52 14.34 25.79
C HIS A 170 9.58 15.31 26.54
N GLU A 171 9.17 14.94 27.76
CA GLU A 171 8.40 15.84 28.64
C GLU A 171 9.21 17.08 29.09
N ASP A 172 10.53 17.06 28.90
CA ASP A 172 11.46 18.15 29.25
C ASP A 172 11.24 19.43 28.42
N THR A 173 10.46 19.37 27.34
CA THR A 173 10.03 20.57 26.59
C THR A 173 9.09 21.47 27.37
N GLY A 174 8.50 20.98 28.46
CA GLY A 174 7.63 21.74 29.35
C GLY A 174 6.14 21.59 29.03
N PRO A 175 5.27 21.73 30.04
CA PRO A 175 3.83 21.59 29.89
C PRO A 175 3.27 22.73 29.03
N GLY A 176 2.28 22.41 28.20
CA GLY A 176 1.65 23.38 27.31
C GLY A 176 2.32 23.51 25.94
N SER A 177 3.28 22.64 25.62
CA SER A 177 4.03 22.67 24.36
C SER A 177 3.13 22.55 23.13
N ILE A 178 3.49 23.24 22.04
CA ILE A 178 2.78 23.17 20.76
C ILE A 178 3.56 22.26 19.81
N LEU A 179 2.89 21.24 19.27
CA LEU A 179 3.41 20.35 18.23
C LEU A 179 2.98 20.86 16.86
N CYS A 180 3.95 21.22 16.02
CA CYS A 180 3.67 21.69 14.69
C CYS A 180 3.97 20.64 13.63
N VAL A 181 3.09 20.51 12.64
CA VAL A 181 3.22 19.59 11.52
C VAL A 181 3.01 20.37 10.21
N GLY A 182 3.88 20.13 9.24
CA GLY A 182 3.86 20.80 7.94
C GLY A 182 3.18 19.97 6.84
N SER A 183 3.93 19.76 5.76
CA SER A 183 3.54 18.97 4.57
C SER A 183 3.03 17.56 4.88
N GLU A 184 3.51 16.97 5.98
CA GLU A 184 3.21 15.60 6.39
C GLU A 184 1.93 15.45 7.23
N TRP A 185 1.04 16.45 7.23
CA TRP A 185 -0.24 16.40 7.96
C TRP A 185 -1.07 15.14 7.64
N HIS A 186 -1.01 14.67 6.39
CA HIS A 186 -1.70 13.47 5.88
C HIS A 186 -1.10 12.15 6.41
N ARG A 187 0.02 12.22 7.15
CA ARG A 187 0.67 11.07 7.82
C ARG A 187 0.57 11.16 9.35
N TYR A 188 -0.19 12.12 9.87
CA TYR A 188 -0.46 12.24 11.30
C TYR A 188 -1.17 10.96 11.80
N PRO A 189 -0.57 10.21 12.75
CA PRO A 189 -1.04 8.87 13.08
C PRO A 189 -2.32 8.87 13.92
N SER A 190 -2.42 9.75 14.92
CA SER A 190 -3.61 10.12 15.70
C SER A 190 -3.19 10.87 16.97
N SER A 191 -4.12 11.62 17.55
CA SER A 191 -4.04 12.24 18.88
C SER A 191 -3.80 11.23 20.01
N PHE A 192 -4.10 9.94 19.82
CA PHE A 192 -3.71 8.89 20.80
C PHE A 192 -2.20 8.77 21.02
N PHE A 193 -1.39 9.21 20.04
CA PHE A 193 0.08 9.19 20.13
C PHE A 193 0.65 10.54 20.57
N VAL A 194 -0.19 11.48 21.02
CA VAL A 194 0.22 12.81 21.47
C VAL A 194 0.11 12.85 23.00
N PRO A 195 1.25 12.96 23.73
CA PRO A 195 1.24 13.03 25.19
C PRO A 195 0.51 14.26 25.73
N SER A 196 0.03 14.18 26.97
CA SER A 196 -0.79 15.23 27.61
C SER A 196 -0.06 16.55 27.89
N TYR A 197 1.27 16.55 27.93
CA TYR A 197 2.05 17.78 28.08
C TYR A 197 2.01 18.67 26.83
N ILE A 198 1.64 18.10 25.67
CA ILE A 198 1.42 18.82 24.42
C ILE A 198 -0.02 19.35 24.45
N SER A 199 -0.18 20.68 24.43
CA SER A 199 -1.48 21.33 24.54
C SER A 199 -2.28 21.27 23.24
N GLU A 200 -1.60 21.51 22.11
CA GLU A 200 -2.23 21.57 20.80
C GLU A 200 -1.28 21.07 19.70
N VAL A 201 -1.89 20.43 18.70
CA VAL A 201 -1.25 20.11 17.42
C VAL A 201 -1.71 21.13 16.39
N ARG A 202 -0.78 21.76 15.67
CA ARG A 202 -1.05 22.85 14.73
C ARG A 202 -0.40 22.62 13.38
N TRP A 203 -1.05 23.09 12.33
CA TRP A 203 -0.54 22.99 10.96
C TRP A 203 0.25 24.24 10.58
N ILE A 204 1.38 24.06 9.91
CA ILE A 204 2.14 25.18 9.34
C ILE A 204 1.81 25.35 7.86
N ASP A 205 1.87 26.59 7.37
CA ASP A 205 1.73 26.87 5.94
C ASP A 205 2.98 26.41 5.15
N ASP A 206 2.83 25.30 4.42
CA ASP A 206 3.81 24.77 3.46
C ASP A 206 3.38 24.91 2.00
N GLY A 207 2.44 25.81 1.73
CA GLY A 207 1.92 25.99 0.37
C GLY A 207 0.84 24.98 -0.03
N PHE A 208 0.43 24.07 0.86
CA PHE A 208 -0.82 23.32 0.69
C PHE A 208 -1.98 24.32 0.63
N ARG A 209 -3.01 24.08 -0.19
CA ARG A 209 -4.15 25.02 -0.35
C ARG A 209 -5.51 24.32 -0.29
N GLY A 210 -5.53 23.04 0.06
CA GLY A 210 -6.74 22.32 0.44
C GLY A 210 -7.18 22.68 1.86
N LEU A 211 -8.37 22.22 2.25
CA LEU A 211 -8.78 22.23 3.66
C LEU A 211 -7.86 21.30 4.45
N LEU A 212 -7.56 21.70 5.67
CA LEU A 212 -6.88 20.83 6.64
C LEU A 212 -7.86 20.42 7.73
N PRO A 213 -7.58 19.31 8.44
CA PRO A 213 -8.36 18.93 9.60
C PRO A 213 -8.35 20.03 10.67
N PHE A 214 -9.48 20.27 11.31
CA PHE A 214 -9.60 21.22 12.41
C PHE A 214 -9.87 20.50 13.73
N PRO A 215 -9.42 21.04 14.88
CA PRO A 215 -9.86 20.51 16.16
C PRO A 215 -11.39 20.50 16.27
N PHE A 216 -11.95 19.47 16.90
CA PHE A 216 -13.36 19.48 17.29
C PHE A 216 -13.64 20.63 18.25
N ASN A 217 -14.85 21.18 18.15
CA ASN A 217 -15.30 22.23 19.05
C ASN A 217 -16.63 21.83 19.68
N GLU A 218 -16.60 21.55 20.98
CA GLU A 218 -17.77 21.16 21.76
C GLU A 218 -18.86 22.23 21.73
N THR A 219 -18.48 23.52 21.79
CA THR A 219 -19.42 24.64 21.81
C THR A 219 -20.21 24.78 20.50
N LEU A 220 -19.70 24.21 19.40
CA LEU A 220 -20.35 24.21 18.09
C LEU A 220 -21.16 22.95 17.81
N GLY A 221 -21.23 21.99 18.76
CA GLY A 221 -21.95 20.72 18.59
C GLY A 221 -21.03 19.50 18.36
N GLY A 222 -19.70 19.63 18.51
CA GLY A 222 -18.78 18.50 18.44
C GLY A 222 -18.87 17.73 17.12
N THR A 223 -19.23 16.45 17.18
CA THR A 223 -19.28 15.54 16.02
C THR A 223 -20.47 15.73 15.09
N THR A 224 -21.50 16.47 15.51
CA THR A 224 -22.68 16.81 14.69
C THR A 224 -22.62 18.22 14.11
N ALA A 225 -21.61 19.00 14.50
CA ALA A 225 -21.39 20.34 14.02
C ALA A 225 -21.07 20.33 12.52
N ALA A 226 -21.56 21.33 11.79
CA ALA A 226 -21.10 21.68 10.45
C ALA A 226 -20.47 23.08 10.49
N PRO A 227 -19.22 23.22 10.96
CA PRO A 227 -18.60 24.53 11.12
C PRO A 227 -18.47 25.29 9.80
N SER A 228 -18.70 26.60 9.83
CA SER A 228 -18.66 27.47 8.65
C SER A 228 -17.29 27.60 7.98
N TYR A 229 -16.21 27.18 8.68
CA TYR A 229 -14.86 27.18 8.13
C TYR A 229 -14.57 25.99 7.21
N PHE A 230 -15.45 24.98 7.13
CA PHE A 230 -15.40 23.97 6.09
C PHE A 230 -16.24 24.40 4.89
N ASN A 231 -15.66 24.31 3.68
CA ASN A 231 -16.34 24.65 2.45
C ASN A 231 -16.41 23.44 1.51
N THR A 232 -17.40 23.44 0.61
CA THR A 232 -17.66 22.35 -0.34
C THR A 232 -16.67 22.29 -1.50
N LYS A 233 -15.69 23.21 -1.57
CA LYS A 233 -14.73 23.32 -2.67
C LYS A 233 -13.32 22.84 -2.29
N ASN A 234 -13.15 22.26 -1.10
CA ASN A 234 -11.85 21.88 -0.56
C ASN A 234 -10.81 23.02 -0.68
N LYS A 235 -11.20 24.24 -0.33
CA LYS A 235 -10.30 25.41 -0.34
C LYS A 235 -9.79 25.70 1.07
N ALA A 236 -8.50 26.01 1.19
CA ALA A 236 -7.89 26.42 2.45
C ALA A 236 -8.73 27.47 3.18
N SER A 237 -8.87 27.29 4.49
CA SER A 237 -9.53 28.23 5.39
C SER A 237 -8.50 29.14 6.05
N ASP A 238 -8.80 30.42 6.21
CA ASP A 238 -7.88 31.42 6.80
C ASP A 238 -7.45 31.10 8.24
N LYS A 239 -8.16 30.17 8.90
CA LYS A 239 -7.92 29.77 10.29
C LYS A 239 -7.08 28.49 10.42
N GLN A 240 -6.74 27.81 9.32
CA GLN A 240 -6.15 26.47 9.40
C GLN A 240 -4.66 26.47 9.74
N TYR A 241 -3.95 27.55 9.43
CA TYR A 241 -2.52 27.67 9.67
C TYR A 241 -2.20 28.40 10.98
N LEU A 242 -1.12 27.97 11.62
CA LEU A 242 -0.47 28.75 12.66
C LEU A 242 0.18 29.98 12.04
N LYS A 243 -0.15 31.17 12.56
CA LYS A 243 0.37 32.45 12.04
C LYS A 243 1.82 32.71 12.43
N ASP A 244 2.18 32.34 13.66
CA ASP A 244 3.52 32.53 14.19
C ASP A 244 4.18 31.17 14.43
N ILE A 245 5.11 30.81 13.56
CA ILE A 245 5.97 29.62 13.72
C ILE A 245 6.81 29.76 14.99
N GLY A 246 7.04 31.00 15.46
CA GLY A 246 7.54 31.38 16.78
C GLY A 246 7.00 30.55 17.96
N ALA A 247 5.71 30.24 17.90
CA ALA A 247 5.00 29.54 18.98
C ALA A 247 5.25 28.03 19.01
N CYS A 248 5.78 27.42 17.94
CA CYS A 248 6.03 25.98 17.89
C CYS A 248 7.20 25.58 18.81
N ASN A 249 6.96 24.69 19.78
CA ASN A 249 8.02 24.11 20.61
C ASN A 249 8.61 22.86 19.96
N LEU A 250 7.76 22.07 19.31
CA LEU A 250 8.11 20.85 18.62
C LEU A 250 7.70 20.94 17.15
N LEU A 251 8.50 20.37 16.26
CA LEU A 251 8.24 20.35 14.82
C LEU A 251 8.49 18.95 14.27
N MET A 252 7.48 18.41 13.56
CA MET A 252 7.61 17.22 12.74
C MET A 252 7.88 17.63 11.29
N GLU A 253 8.97 17.14 10.72
CA GLU A 253 9.34 17.48 9.35
C GLU A 253 9.99 16.29 8.62
N LEU A 254 9.59 16.12 7.36
CA LEU A 254 10.24 15.19 6.44
C LEU A 254 11.30 15.94 5.63
N ASP A 255 12.56 15.57 5.86
CA ASP A 255 13.71 16.08 5.13
C ASP A 255 14.10 15.11 4.02
N LEU A 256 13.55 15.35 2.83
CA LEU A 256 14.03 14.72 1.60
C LEU A 256 15.17 15.56 1.04
N ARG A 257 16.21 14.91 0.49
CA ARG A 257 17.35 15.59 -0.17
C ARG A 257 16.90 16.27 -1.47
N ARG A 258 16.17 17.37 -1.34
CA ARG A 258 15.59 18.18 -2.42
C ARG A 258 16.25 19.57 -2.45
N PRO A 259 16.18 20.28 -3.58
CA PRO A 259 16.80 21.60 -3.71
C PRO A 259 16.12 22.69 -2.85
N TYR A 260 14.91 22.42 -2.33
CA TYR A 260 14.23 23.32 -1.41
C TYR A 260 14.68 23.04 0.03
N PRO A 261 15.09 24.06 0.80
CA PRO A 261 15.53 23.85 2.17
C PRO A 261 14.36 23.40 3.05
N SER A 262 14.54 22.32 3.82
CA SER A 262 13.67 21.97 4.94
C SER A 262 13.92 22.95 6.09
N ARG A 263 12.86 23.34 6.82
CA ARG A 263 12.93 24.35 7.90
C ARG A 263 13.79 23.89 9.07
N GLY A 264 13.84 22.58 9.30
CA GLY A 264 14.65 21.92 10.30
C GLY A 264 16.14 21.88 9.99
N ASN A 265 16.59 22.38 8.83
CA ASN A 265 18.01 22.54 8.55
C ASN A 265 18.63 23.77 9.23
N ASP A 266 17.82 24.67 9.78
CA ASP A 266 18.31 25.78 10.58
C ASP A 266 18.66 25.33 12.00
N LEU A 267 19.94 24.95 12.17
CA LEU A 267 20.50 24.51 13.45
C LEU A 267 20.58 25.63 14.51
N SER A 268 20.33 26.89 14.14
CA SER A 268 20.25 28.00 15.09
C SER A 268 18.91 28.05 15.81
N THR A 269 17.85 27.53 15.19
CA THR A 269 16.49 27.56 15.73
C THR A 269 16.02 26.19 16.20
N TRP A 270 16.51 25.11 15.58
CA TRP A 270 16.05 23.75 15.85
C TRP A 270 17.16 22.81 16.29
N GLU A 271 16.82 21.92 17.21
CA GLU A 271 17.61 20.77 17.63
C GLU A 271 16.89 19.48 17.25
N THR A 272 17.60 18.54 16.64
CA THR A 272 17.03 17.23 16.30
C THR A 272 16.99 16.33 17.53
N LEU A 273 15.79 15.98 17.99
CA LEU A 273 15.58 15.04 19.09
C LEU A 273 15.64 13.58 18.59
N ALA A 274 14.97 13.29 17.47
CA ALA A 274 14.96 11.98 16.85
C ALA A 274 14.89 12.09 15.32
N SER A 275 15.46 11.11 14.63
CA SER A 275 15.39 11.00 13.17
C SER A 275 15.30 9.56 12.73
N LEU A 276 14.36 9.25 11.85
CA LEU A 276 14.15 7.91 11.30
C LEU A 276 14.25 7.93 9.77
N PRO A 277 14.77 6.87 9.14
CA PRO A 277 14.86 6.78 7.69
C PRO A 277 13.44 6.71 7.09
N PHE A 278 13.22 7.48 6.03
CA PHE A 278 11.97 7.48 5.27
C PHE A 278 12.28 7.31 3.79
N LEU A 279 11.65 6.32 3.14
CA LEU A 279 11.94 5.99 1.76
C LEU A 279 11.40 7.07 0.82
N ASP A 280 12.29 7.57 -0.03
CA ASP A 280 11.99 8.58 -1.02
C ASP A 280 11.32 7.96 -2.25
N ARG A 281 10.06 8.32 -2.47
CA ARG A 281 9.29 7.80 -3.60
C ARG A 281 9.93 8.16 -4.94
N GLU A 282 10.27 9.42 -5.17
CA GLU A 282 10.59 9.92 -6.50
C GLU A 282 11.97 9.46 -6.96
N LEU A 283 12.91 9.35 -6.03
CA LEU A 283 14.28 8.93 -6.33
C LEU A 283 14.48 7.41 -6.29
N SER A 284 13.59 6.67 -5.62
CA SER A 284 13.71 5.21 -5.51
C SER A 284 13.08 4.48 -6.72
N PRO A 285 13.76 3.47 -7.30
CA PRO A 285 13.20 2.69 -8.40
C PRO A 285 11.92 1.94 -8.01
N ALA A 286 10.93 1.89 -8.90
CA ALA A 286 9.61 1.33 -8.62
C ALA A 286 9.65 -0.13 -8.12
N LEU A 287 10.51 -0.98 -8.68
CA LEU A 287 10.61 -2.39 -8.28
C LEU A 287 11.02 -2.55 -6.81
N TYR A 288 12.12 -1.90 -6.41
CA TYR A 288 12.68 -2.01 -5.06
C TYR A 288 11.90 -1.20 -4.03
N ARG A 289 11.21 -0.14 -4.44
CA ARG A 289 10.28 0.58 -3.57
C ARG A 289 9.03 -0.25 -3.27
N SER A 290 8.49 -0.95 -4.27
CA SER A 290 7.23 -1.68 -4.16
C SER A 290 7.36 -3.07 -3.56
N PHE A 291 8.55 -3.69 -3.63
CA PHE A 291 8.80 -5.04 -3.13
C PHE A 291 10.11 -5.11 -2.36
N PHE A 292 10.08 -5.79 -1.23
CA PHE A 292 11.28 -6.08 -0.46
C PHE A 292 12.06 -7.21 -1.12
N ILE A 293 13.23 -6.87 -1.66
CA ILE A 293 14.18 -7.81 -2.25
C ILE A 293 15.38 -7.89 -1.29
N PRO A 294 15.61 -9.02 -0.61
CA PRO A 294 16.70 -9.17 0.35
C PRO A 294 18.05 -8.73 -0.23
N TYR A 295 18.87 -8.07 0.59
CA TYR A 295 20.20 -7.51 0.26
C TYR A 295 20.24 -6.40 -0.80
N GLN A 296 19.22 -6.25 -1.65
CA GLN A 296 19.20 -5.21 -2.69
C GLN A 296 18.33 -4.02 -2.30
N TRP A 297 17.29 -4.24 -1.49
CA TRP A 297 16.29 -3.23 -1.15
C TRP A 297 16.90 -1.94 -0.57
N GLU A 298 17.80 -2.08 0.41
CA GLU A 298 18.42 -0.93 1.07
C GLU A 298 19.36 -0.16 0.14
N HIS A 299 20.21 -0.86 -0.61
CA HIS A 299 21.19 -0.22 -1.49
C HIS A 299 20.60 0.39 -2.77
N LYS A 300 19.42 -0.07 -3.20
CA LYS A 300 18.76 0.42 -4.43
C LYS A 300 17.76 1.55 -4.17
N ASN A 301 17.26 1.68 -2.94
CA ASN A 301 16.34 2.73 -2.57
C ASN A 301 17.10 3.94 -2.00
N VAL A 302 16.49 5.12 -2.16
CA VAL A 302 16.99 6.38 -1.60
C VAL A 302 16.12 6.73 -0.40
N PHE A 303 16.75 7.20 0.68
CA PHE A 303 16.08 7.56 1.92
C PHE A 303 16.32 9.03 2.27
N GLY A 304 15.26 9.69 2.70
CA GLY A 304 15.30 10.92 3.48
C GLY A 304 15.19 10.64 4.98
N LEU A 305 15.05 11.70 5.76
CA LEU A 305 14.93 11.62 7.22
C LEU A 305 13.60 12.23 7.66
N TYR A 306 12.80 11.45 8.39
CA TYR A 306 11.67 11.99 9.13
C TYR A 306 12.19 12.41 10.51
N LYS A 307 12.08 13.69 10.86
CA LYS A 307 12.71 14.29 12.03
C LYS A 307 11.68 14.82 13.01
N LEU A 308 11.97 14.62 14.30
CA LEU A 308 11.35 15.31 15.43
C LEU A 308 12.34 16.35 15.92
N LEU A 309 11.93 17.60 15.88
CA LEU A 309 12.75 18.75 16.18
C LEU A 309 12.19 19.49 17.39
N ARG A 310 13.08 20.00 18.24
CA ARG A 310 12.79 20.88 19.35
C ARG A 310 13.32 22.27 19.06
N ARG A 311 12.54 23.29 19.37
CA ARG A 311 12.98 24.67 19.26
C ARG A 311 13.99 25.01 20.35
N LEU A 312 15.10 25.64 19.96
CA LEU A 312 16.10 26.13 20.89
C LEU A 312 15.60 27.41 21.58
N PRO A 313 15.87 27.56 22.89
CA PRO A 313 15.75 28.85 23.56
C PRO A 313 16.62 29.89 22.85
N THR A 314 16.15 31.13 22.78
CA THR A 314 16.76 32.24 22.04
C THR A 314 18.26 32.44 22.37
N ASP A 315 18.65 32.17 23.62
CA ASP A 315 20.04 32.30 24.08
C ASP A 315 20.95 31.16 23.63
N GLN A 316 20.42 29.93 23.53
CA GLN A 316 21.18 28.74 23.10
C GLN A 316 21.33 28.68 21.58
N GLY A 317 20.34 29.18 20.84
CA GLY A 317 20.38 29.28 19.38
C GLY A 317 21.53 30.17 18.88
N GLN A 318 21.78 31.30 19.57
CA GLN A 318 22.90 32.20 19.25
C GLN A 318 24.27 31.56 19.51
N LEU A 319 24.40 30.77 20.58
CA LEU A 319 25.65 30.06 20.90
C LEU A 319 25.97 28.95 19.88
N LYS A 320 24.96 28.16 19.44
CA LYS A 320 25.13 27.14 18.39
C LYS A 320 25.34 27.73 16.99
N ALA A 321 24.71 28.87 16.68
CA ALA A 321 24.94 29.58 15.43
C ALA A 321 26.38 30.10 15.32
N ASN A 322 26.91 30.65 16.41
CA ASN A 322 28.28 31.18 16.45
C ASN A 322 29.36 30.07 16.38
N SER A 323 29.08 28.85 16.83
CA SER A 323 30.04 27.74 16.77
C SER A 323 30.09 27.06 15.40
N SER A 324 28.97 27.00 14.67
CA SER A 324 28.90 26.40 13.32
C SER A 324 29.46 27.32 12.22
N GLY A 325 29.47 28.63 12.41
CA GLY A 325 30.13 29.60 11.51
C GLY A 325 31.67 29.64 11.61
N GLY A 326 32.27 28.99 12.62
CA GLY A 326 33.71 29.08 12.89
C GLY A 326 34.61 28.12 12.10
N HIS A 327 34.07 27.21 11.29
CA HIS A 327 34.85 26.17 10.61
C HIS A 327 35.27 26.48 9.15
N ALA A 328 35.03 27.71 8.65
CA ALA A 328 35.35 28.08 7.26
C ALA A 328 36.68 28.86 7.08
N ALA A 329 37.53 28.97 8.10
CA ALA A 329 38.74 29.79 8.01
C ALA A 329 39.98 29.16 8.67
N PHE A 330 40.41 27.97 8.25
CA PHE A 330 41.81 27.53 8.46
C PHE A 330 42.17 26.39 7.49
N ALA A 331 42.42 26.73 6.23
CA ALA A 331 43.11 25.84 5.28
C ALA A 331 43.85 26.69 4.23
N SER A 332 44.85 27.44 4.67
CA SER A 332 45.98 27.87 3.84
C SER A 332 47.14 28.17 4.79
N VAL A 333 48.37 27.88 4.35
CA VAL A 333 49.66 27.95 5.05
C VAL A 333 50.10 26.64 5.72
N SER A 334 50.61 25.70 4.91
CA SER A 334 52.06 25.42 4.76
C SER A 334 52.27 24.26 3.79
#